data_AF-A0A0H4PAZ1-F1
#
_entry.id   AF-A0A0H4PAZ1-F1
#
_cell.length_a   1.000
_cell.length_b   1.000
_cell.length_c   1.000
_cell.angle_alpha   90.00
_cell.angle_beta   90.00
_cell.angle_gamma   90.00
#
_symmetry.space_group_name_H-M   'P 1'
#
loop_
_entity.id
_entity.type
_entity.pdbx_description
1 polymer ?
#
loop_
_entity_poly.entity_id
_entity_poly.type
_entity_poly.pdbx_seq_one_letter_code
_entity_poly.pdbx_strand_id
1 'polypeptide(L)'
;MFRFQEDFLQLIWKYQYFDKKALETEDGLPLLIHKIGFHNHHEGPDFKEAEISLAGIKHFGHIEIHLRTSDWKNHQHQTDAAYNAVVLHVVWQHDEEAKRKDGTTIPTLVLDGKVPLDVIRNYQKLQSSPNKLLCTDSLSTIPSILKFSMLEKALVERLQQKSDMVLFLLKENGNDWEETAYQWLFFSFGFKTNSKPMLKLAQSLPYKIIKKNAGNLMQIEAMIFGQAGMFTNTLDLNPGYEKNLKYEFAYLEKKYSLKNKLFPSEWKFMKVRPSNFPSFRLAQLSALLNRSPHLFDSVLHELDSNQSFGRMFDLSVSEYWKKHYHFGKPNLRATKGKLTEGIMNLLAINFIVPLWYAYGRYTDLSIWQEKCFNLLQEIPAEKNSLISIFQEVDWSAANAYDSQGMLGLYHQYCKKRMCLQCKIGQNLLRPNLK
;
A
#
# COMPACT_ATOMS: atom_id res chain seq x y z
N MET A 1 -25.73 -2.35 -25.38
CA MET A 1 -26.17 -2.88 -24.08
C MET A 1 -24.97 -2.82 -23.14
N PHE A 2 -25.07 -2.08 -22.03
CA PHE A 2 -23.97 -2.03 -21.06
C PHE A 2 -23.91 -3.36 -20.32
N ARG A 3 -22.73 -3.98 -20.22
CA ARG A 3 -22.55 -5.29 -19.58
C ARG A 3 -22.16 -5.07 -18.12
N PHE A 4 -22.93 -5.66 -17.22
CA PHE A 4 -22.62 -5.66 -15.78
C PHE A 4 -21.58 -6.73 -15.46
N GLN A 5 -20.93 -6.57 -14.31
CA GLN A 5 -20.17 -7.62 -13.65
C GLN A 5 -20.95 -8.04 -12.40
N GLU A 6 -20.72 -9.27 -11.91
CA GLU A 6 -21.43 -9.81 -10.76
C GLU A 6 -21.17 -9.03 -9.47
N ASP A 7 -19.99 -8.43 -9.34
CA ASP A 7 -19.63 -7.57 -8.20
C ASP A 7 -20.56 -6.35 -8.04
N PHE A 8 -21.15 -5.86 -9.13
CA PHE A 8 -22.17 -4.83 -9.09
C PHE A 8 -23.49 -5.36 -8.50
N LEU A 9 -23.90 -6.58 -8.84
CA LEU A 9 -25.09 -7.23 -8.27
C LEU A 9 -24.88 -7.59 -6.80
N GLN A 10 -23.70 -8.08 -6.45
CA GLN A 10 -23.31 -8.30 -5.06
C GLN A 10 -23.39 -7.01 -4.24
N LEU A 11 -22.97 -5.87 -4.82
CA LEU A 11 -23.13 -4.56 -4.18
C LEU A 11 -24.61 -4.18 -4.03
N ILE A 12 -25.41 -4.34 -5.09
CA ILE A 12 -26.85 -4.06 -5.06
C ILE A 12 -27.54 -4.89 -3.97
N TRP A 13 -27.20 -6.18 -3.86
CA TRP A 13 -27.70 -7.04 -2.80
C TRP A 13 -27.20 -6.58 -1.42
N LYS A 14 -25.89 -6.39 -1.26
CA LYS A 14 -25.28 -6.02 0.03
C LYS A 14 -25.91 -4.76 0.64
N TYR A 15 -26.16 -3.73 -0.17
CA TYR A 15 -26.74 -2.48 0.30
C TYR A 15 -28.25 -2.35 0.02
N GLN A 16 -28.85 -3.40 -0.55
CA GLN A 16 -30.28 -3.46 -0.87
C GLN A 16 -30.73 -2.30 -1.76
N TYR A 17 -29.96 -1.99 -2.82
CA TYR A 17 -30.19 -0.89 -3.77
C TYR A 17 -31.18 -1.25 -4.88
N PHE A 18 -32.32 -1.83 -4.50
CA PHE A 18 -33.41 -2.22 -5.40
C PHE A 18 -34.76 -2.00 -4.69
N ASP A 19 -35.85 -1.95 -5.47
CA ASP A 19 -37.19 -1.87 -4.91
C ASP A 19 -37.54 -3.18 -4.19
N LYS A 20 -37.98 -3.05 -2.95
CA LYS A 20 -38.34 -4.15 -2.06
C LYS A 20 -39.85 -4.26 -1.81
N LYS A 21 -40.66 -3.41 -2.45
CA LYS A 21 -42.12 -3.46 -2.32
C LYS A 21 -42.63 -4.72 -3.01
N ALA A 22 -43.35 -5.57 -2.26
CA ALA A 22 -43.89 -6.83 -2.75
C ALA A 22 -42.84 -7.67 -3.52
N LEU A 23 -41.69 -7.93 -2.88
CA LEU A 23 -40.70 -8.83 -3.47
C LEU A 23 -41.31 -10.21 -3.66
N GLU A 24 -41.08 -10.76 -4.84
CA GLU A 24 -41.51 -12.10 -5.24
C GLU A 24 -40.34 -12.77 -5.97
N THR A 25 -40.28 -14.08 -5.88
CA THR A 25 -39.43 -14.89 -6.75
C THR A 25 -39.96 -14.92 -8.17
N GLU A 26 -39.17 -15.42 -9.11
CA GLU A 26 -39.57 -15.53 -10.53
C GLU A 26 -40.82 -16.38 -10.74
N ASP A 27 -41.07 -17.38 -9.87
CA ASP A 27 -42.28 -18.20 -9.84
C ASP A 27 -43.45 -17.57 -9.03
N GLY A 28 -43.32 -16.31 -8.60
CA GLY A 28 -44.38 -15.53 -7.96
C GLY A 28 -44.57 -15.80 -6.46
N LEU A 29 -43.60 -16.44 -5.79
CA LEU A 29 -43.68 -16.66 -4.34
C LEU A 29 -43.29 -15.39 -3.59
N PRO A 30 -44.10 -14.89 -2.63
CA PRO A 30 -43.73 -13.75 -1.80
C PRO A 30 -42.42 -13.99 -1.06
N LEU A 31 -41.48 -13.06 -1.20
CA LEU A 31 -40.13 -13.08 -0.63
C LEU A 31 -39.97 -11.96 0.40
N LEU A 32 -39.48 -12.31 1.59
CA LEU A 32 -39.06 -11.34 2.60
C LEU A 32 -37.61 -11.60 3.00
N ILE A 33 -36.78 -10.56 3.05
CA ILE A 33 -35.38 -10.66 3.44
C ILE A 33 -35.22 -10.20 4.88
N HIS A 34 -34.90 -11.11 5.80
CA HIS A 34 -34.63 -10.79 7.21
C HIS A 34 -33.15 -10.48 7.44
N LYS A 35 -32.26 -11.29 6.85
CA LYS A 35 -30.81 -11.13 6.89
C LYS A 35 -30.22 -11.42 5.52
N ILE A 36 -29.50 -10.46 4.94
CA ILE A 36 -28.85 -10.57 3.62
C ILE A 36 -27.69 -11.58 3.57
N GLY A 37 -27.18 -11.98 4.74
CA GLY A 37 -25.98 -12.80 4.90
C GLY A 37 -24.68 -11.99 5.01
N PHE A 38 -23.58 -12.67 5.30
CA PHE A 38 -22.23 -12.14 5.35
C PHE A 38 -21.56 -12.31 3.98
N HIS A 39 -21.11 -11.20 3.37
CA HIS A 39 -20.44 -11.22 2.08
C HIS A 39 -19.13 -12.02 2.15
N ASN A 40 -19.08 -13.11 1.41
CA ASN A 40 -17.96 -14.03 1.31
C ASN A 40 -17.04 -13.57 0.17
N HIS A 41 -15.76 -13.36 0.48
CA HIS A 41 -14.74 -12.99 -0.52
C HIS A 41 -13.78 -14.15 -0.80
N HIS A 42 -14.18 -15.35 -0.40
CA HIS A 42 -13.45 -16.60 -0.51
C HIS A 42 -14.33 -17.63 -1.25
N GLU A 43 -13.85 -18.86 -1.35
CA GLU A 43 -14.60 -19.95 -1.98
C GLU A 43 -15.98 -20.21 -1.34
N GLY A 44 -16.91 -20.66 -2.19
CA GLY A 44 -18.31 -20.93 -1.86
C GLY A 44 -19.23 -19.73 -2.14
N PRO A 45 -20.50 -19.80 -1.68
CA PRO A 45 -21.51 -18.84 -2.08
C PRO A 45 -21.20 -17.39 -1.71
N ASP A 46 -21.73 -16.45 -2.49
CA ASP A 46 -21.47 -15.01 -2.34
C ASP A 46 -21.84 -14.45 -0.97
N PHE A 47 -22.96 -14.88 -0.38
CA PHE A 47 -23.36 -14.47 0.96
C PHE A 47 -23.72 -15.68 1.82
N LYS A 48 -23.04 -15.81 2.96
CA LYS A 48 -23.24 -16.91 3.92
C LYS A 48 -24.20 -16.51 5.04
N GLU A 49 -24.91 -17.47 5.61
CA GLU A 49 -25.81 -17.29 6.76
C GLU A 49 -26.89 -16.20 6.59
N ALA A 50 -27.58 -16.21 5.46
CA ALA A 50 -28.76 -15.39 5.21
C ALA A 50 -30.02 -16.02 5.84
N GLU A 51 -31.02 -15.17 6.10
CA GLU A 51 -32.36 -15.54 6.57
C GLU A 51 -33.40 -14.86 5.69
N ILE A 52 -34.27 -15.65 5.06
CA ILE A 52 -35.35 -15.17 4.19
C ILE A 52 -36.66 -15.88 4.54
N SER A 53 -37.80 -15.32 4.14
CA SER A 53 -39.07 -16.03 4.10
C SER A 53 -39.59 -16.15 2.68
N LEU A 54 -40.03 -17.35 2.31
CA LEU A 54 -40.67 -17.66 1.03
C LEU A 54 -42.09 -18.14 1.34
N ALA A 55 -43.10 -17.46 0.81
CA ALA A 55 -44.52 -17.73 1.09
C ALA A 55 -44.84 -17.89 2.59
N GLY A 56 -44.16 -17.11 3.45
CA GLY A 56 -44.33 -17.13 4.91
C GLY A 56 -43.49 -18.16 5.68
N ILE A 57 -42.78 -19.06 4.99
CA ILE A 57 -41.88 -20.05 5.62
C ILE A 57 -40.48 -19.49 5.72
N LYS A 58 -39.85 -19.55 6.91
CA LYS A 58 -38.48 -19.09 7.12
C LYS A 58 -37.44 -20.11 6.65
N HIS A 59 -36.43 -19.63 5.94
CA HIS A 59 -35.29 -20.39 5.46
C HIS A 59 -33.98 -19.75 5.95
N PHE A 60 -33.05 -20.61 6.36
CA PHE A 60 -31.69 -20.23 6.75
C PHE A 60 -30.70 -20.89 5.80
N GLY A 61 -29.78 -20.12 5.23
CA GLY A 61 -28.84 -20.67 4.25
C GLY A 61 -27.94 -19.62 3.61
N HIS A 62 -27.65 -19.78 2.33
CA HIS A 62 -26.74 -18.93 1.57
C HIS A 62 -27.47 -18.25 0.41
N ILE A 63 -26.90 -17.17 -0.09
CA ILE A 63 -27.36 -16.47 -1.29
C ILE A 63 -26.24 -16.55 -2.30
N GLU A 64 -26.60 -16.90 -3.53
CA GLU A 64 -25.70 -16.86 -4.68
C GLU A 64 -26.16 -15.81 -5.67
N ILE A 65 -25.22 -15.13 -6.32
CA ILE A 65 -25.49 -14.02 -7.22
C ILE A 65 -24.80 -14.21 -8.56
N HIS A 66 -25.59 -14.24 -9.64
CA HIS A 66 -25.06 -14.32 -11.00
C HIS A 66 -25.68 -13.30 -11.93
N LEU A 67 -25.08 -13.07 -13.10
CA LEU A 67 -25.76 -12.30 -14.14
C LEU A 67 -26.95 -13.06 -14.70
N ARG A 68 -26.81 -14.37 -14.89
CA ARG A 68 -27.87 -15.25 -15.42
C ARG A 68 -28.08 -16.45 -14.53
N THR A 69 -29.27 -17.03 -14.58
CA THR A 69 -29.52 -18.31 -13.91
C THR A 69 -28.66 -19.45 -14.46
N SER A 70 -28.40 -19.46 -15.77
CA SER A 70 -27.55 -20.46 -16.42
C SER A 70 -26.11 -20.50 -15.90
N ASP A 71 -25.63 -19.41 -15.29
CA ASP A 71 -24.30 -19.36 -14.70
C ASP A 71 -24.17 -20.31 -13.50
N TRP A 72 -25.27 -20.69 -12.85
CA TRP A 72 -25.28 -21.76 -11.85
C TRP A 72 -24.68 -23.06 -12.38
N LYS A 73 -25.07 -23.43 -13.61
CA LYS A 73 -24.58 -24.63 -14.29
C LYS A 73 -23.19 -24.42 -14.89
N ASN A 74 -22.94 -23.24 -15.47
CA ASN A 74 -21.65 -22.90 -16.08
C ASN A 74 -20.51 -22.94 -15.05
N HIS A 75 -20.79 -22.54 -13.80
CA HIS A 75 -19.85 -22.61 -12.68
C HIS A 75 -19.87 -23.95 -11.93
N GLN A 76 -20.66 -24.93 -12.39
CA GLN A 76 -20.74 -26.29 -11.85
C GLN A 76 -21.28 -26.40 -10.41
N HIS A 77 -21.98 -25.37 -9.92
CA HIS A 77 -22.53 -25.33 -8.55
C HIS A 77 -23.57 -26.43 -8.28
N GLN A 78 -24.26 -26.92 -9.30
CA GLN A 78 -25.19 -28.06 -9.20
C GLN A 78 -24.53 -29.36 -8.72
N THR A 79 -23.20 -29.48 -8.82
CA THR A 79 -22.46 -30.68 -8.37
C THR A 79 -21.67 -30.45 -7.07
N ASP A 80 -21.50 -29.19 -6.68
CA ASP A 80 -20.68 -28.77 -5.54
C ASP A 80 -21.53 -28.73 -4.25
N ALA A 81 -21.05 -29.46 -3.25
CA ALA A 81 -21.74 -29.55 -1.95
C ALA A 81 -21.77 -28.21 -1.21
N ALA A 82 -20.83 -27.29 -1.45
CA ALA A 82 -20.80 -25.97 -0.82
C ALA A 82 -22.03 -25.11 -1.16
N TYR A 83 -22.71 -25.41 -2.27
CA TYR A 83 -23.84 -24.65 -2.79
C TYR A 83 -25.20 -25.29 -2.46
N ASN A 84 -25.23 -26.47 -1.83
CA ASN A 84 -26.47 -27.14 -1.43
C ASN A 84 -27.29 -26.32 -0.42
N ALA A 85 -26.64 -25.48 0.37
CA ALA A 85 -27.29 -24.61 1.36
C ALA A 85 -27.76 -23.26 0.77
N VAL A 86 -27.66 -23.04 -0.55
CA VAL A 86 -28.19 -21.83 -1.20
C VAL A 86 -29.72 -21.87 -1.17
N VAL A 87 -30.31 -20.89 -0.49
CA VAL A 87 -31.76 -20.76 -0.30
C VAL A 87 -32.40 -19.76 -1.28
N LEU A 88 -31.59 -18.90 -1.90
CA LEU A 88 -32.02 -17.95 -2.92
C LEU A 88 -30.90 -17.74 -3.93
N HIS A 89 -31.24 -17.79 -5.22
CA HIS A 89 -30.38 -17.37 -6.30
C HIS A 89 -30.83 -15.98 -6.77
N VAL A 90 -29.98 -14.97 -6.64
CA VAL A 90 -30.28 -13.61 -7.10
C VAL A 90 -29.61 -13.41 -8.45
N VAL A 91 -30.37 -13.00 -9.46
CA VAL A 91 -29.84 -12.83 -10.81
C VAL A 91 -30.24 -11.51 -11.43
N TRP A 92 -29.48 -11.05 -12.43
CA TRP A 92 -29.98 -9.98 -13.30
C TRP A 92 -31.06 -10.48 -14.23
N GLN A 93 -30.83 -11.62 -14.89
CA GLN A 93 -31.73 -12.19 -15.89
C GLN A 93 -32.01 -13.67 -15.58
N HIS A 94 -33.27 -14.09 -15.66
CA HIS A 94 -33.65 -15.50 -15.67
C HIS A 94 -33.68 -16.03 -17.12
N ASP A 95 -33.03 -17.16 -17.36
CA ASP A 95 -32.89 -17.80 -18.68
C ASP A 95 -33.06 -19.33 -18.65
N GLU A 96 -32.82 -19.99 -17.52
CA GLU A 96 -33.09 -21.42 -17.31
C GLU A 96 -33.30 -21.75 -15.82
N GLU A 97 -33.83 -22.93 -15.51
CA GLU A 97 -33.99 -23.39 -14.12
C GLU A 97 -32.64 -23.74 -13.47
N ALA A 98 -32.32 -23.10 -12.33
CA ALA A 98 -31.21 -23.49 -11.47
C ALA A 98 -31.64 -24.56 -10.46
N LYS A 99 -30.93 -25.69 -10.42
CA LYS A 99 -31.22 -26.83 -9.53
C LYS A 99 -30.05 -27.16 -8.63
N ARG A 100 -30.35 -27.49 -7.37
CA ARG A 100 -29.37 -28.04 -6.43
C ARG A 100 -29.00 -29.46 -6.82
N LYS A 101 -28.01 -30.02 -6.13
CA LYS A 101 -27.55 -31.41 -6.32
C LYS A 101 -28.64 -32.46 -6.13
N ASP A 102 -29.61 -32.19 -5.25
CA ASP A 102 -30.75 -33.08 -4.99
C ASP A 102 -31.89 -32.95 -6.02
N GLY A 103 -31.72 -32.09 -7.04
CA GLY A 103 -32.71 -31.84 -8.09
C GLY A 103 -33.78 -30.82 -7.74
N THR A 104 -33.78 -30.28 -6.51
CA THR A 104 -34.71 -29.21 -6.12
C THR A 104 -34.38 -27.91 -6.84
N THR A 105 -35.41 -27.23 -7.34
CA THR A 105 -35.26 -25.89 -7.93
C THR A 105 -34.90 -24.88 -6.86
N ILE A 106 -34.02 -23.94 -7.21
CA ILE A 106 -33.61 -22.86 -6.31
C ILE A 106 -34.55 -21.67 -6.52
N PRO A 107 -35.22 -21.18 -5.46
CA PRO A 107 -35.99 -19.94 -5.53
C PRO A 107 -35.12 -18.82 -6.09
N THR A 108 -35.61 -18.13 -7.12
CA THR A 108 -34.81 -17.15 -7.87
C THR A 108 -35.41 -15.75 -7.75
N LEU A 109 -34.60 -14.75 -7.41
CA LEU A 109 -34.97 -13.34 -7.43
C LEU A 109 -34.31 -12.65 -8.64
N VAL A 110 -35.12 -12.16 -9.58
CA VAL A 110 -34.65 -11.37 -10.73
C VAL A 110 -34.60 -9.88 -10.37
N LEU A 111 -33.43 -9.25 -10.54
CA LEU A 111 -33.20 -7.83 -10.24
C LEU A 111 -33.51 -6.88 -11.39
N ASP A 112 -33.56 -7.36 -12.63
CA ASP A 112 -33.97 -6.52 -13.76
C ASP A 112 -35.38 -5.95 -13.54
N GLY A 113 -35.57 -4.68 -13.89
CA GLY A 113 -36.76 -3.90 -13.57
C GLY A 113 -36.94 -3.50 -12.10
N LYS A 114 -36.17 -4.05 -11.14
CA LYS A 114 -36.24 -3.71 -9.71
C LYS A 114 -35.16 -2.73 -9.25
N VAL A 115 -34.05 -2.62 -9.98
CA VAL A 115 -32.96 -1.67 -9.66
C VAL A 115 -33.26 -0.29 -10.25
N PRO A 116 -33.24 0.80 -9.45
CA PRO A 116 -33.47 2.14 -9.99
C PRO A 116 -32.47 2.53 -11.07
N LEU A 117 -32.96 3.14 -12.15
CA LEU A 117 -32.13 3.53 -13.31
C LEU A 117 -30.94 4.42 -12.93
N ASP A 118 -31.07 5.26 -11.90
CA ASP A 118 -29.98 6.13 -11.48
C ASP A 118 -28.81 5.36 -10.86
N VAL A 119 -29.04 4.22 -10.20
CA VAL A 119 -27.98 3.33 -9.70
C VAL A 119 -27.16 2.79 -10.88
N ILE A 120 -27.86 2.31 -11.91
CA ILE A 120 -27.26 1.78 -13.13
C ILE A 120 -26.47 2.88 -13.86
N ARG A 121 -27.06 4.07 -14.03
CA ARG A 121 -26.41 5.21 -14.69
C ARG A 121 -25.18 5.68 -13.93
N ASN A 122 -25.23 5.76 -12.60
CA ASN A 122 -24.09 6.16 -11.78
C ASN A 122 -22.96 5.13 -11.86
N TYR A 123 -23.28 3.83 -11.88
CA TYR A 123 -22.29 2.78 -12.10
C TYR A 123 -21.61 2.93 -13.47
N GLN A 124 -22.41 3.10 -14.52
CA GLN A 124 -21.91 3.32 -15.88
C GLN A 124 -21.02 4.56 -15.98
N LYS A 125 -21.40 5.67 -15.33
CA LYS A 125 -20.61 6.90 -15.30
C LYS A 125 -19.25 6.69 -14.62
N LEU A 126 -19.22 6.02 -13.46
CA LEU A 126 -17.98 5.70 -12.76
C LEU A 126 -17.07 4.78 -13.59
N GLN A 127 -17.64 3.74 -14.19
CA GLN A 127 -16.88 2.76 -14.97
C GLN A 127 -16.41 3.27 -16.33
N SER A 128 -17.12 4.22 -16.95
CA SER A 128 -16.74 4.82 -18.24
C SER A 128 -15.95 6.12 -18.10
N SER A 129 -15.79 6.65 -16.87
CA SER A 129 -15.08 7.90 -16.61
C SER A 129 -13.65 7.88 -17.21
N PRO A 130 -13.27 8.91 -17.99
CA PRO A 130 -11.91 9.08 -18.51
C PRO A 130 -10.99 9.74 -17.49
N ASN A 131 -11.54 10.25 -16.38
CA ASN A 131 -10.80 10.97 -15.37
C ASN A 131 -9.89 10.05 -14.57
N LYS A 132 -8.78 10.59 -14.06
CA LYS A 132 -7.87 9.86 -13.17
C LYS A 132 -8.52 9.51 -11.84
N LEU A 133 -9.38 10.41 -11.33
CA LEU A 133 -10.29 10.14 -10.23
C LEU A 133 -11.68 9.91 -10.83
N LEU A 134 -12.15 8.67 -10.78
CA LEU A 134 -13.36 8.27 -11.51
C LEU A 134 -14.62 9.03 -11.06
N CYS A 135 -14.62 9.50 -9.81
CA CYS A 135 -15.70 10.25 -9.18
C CYS A 135 -15.62 11.77 -9.34
N THR A 136 -14.67 12.32 -10.11
CA THR A 136 -14.44 13.78 -10.25
C THR A 136 -15.73 14.57 -10.44
N ASP A 137 -16.56 14.19 -11.42
CA ASP A 137 -17.75 14.95 -11.79
C ASP A 137 -18.82 15.04 -10.70
N SER A 138 -18.76 14.16 -9.70
CA SER A 138 -19.71 14.12 -8.59
C SER A 138 -19.01 14.42 -7.25
N LEU A 139 -17.73 14.77 -7.26
CA LEU A 139 -16.93 14.90 -6.05
C LEU A 139 -17.35 16.09 -5.18
N SER A 140 -17.87 17.16 -5.79
CA SER A 140 -18.37 18.36 -5.11
C SER A 140 -19.61 18.07 -4.24
N THR A 141 -20.41 17.07 -4.61
CA THR A 141 -21.62 16.68 -3.87
C THR A 141 -21.34 15.68 -2.75
N ILE A 142 -20.10 15.18 -2.62
CA ILE A 142 -19.73 14.21 -1.60
C ILE A 142 -19.44 14.92 -0.27
N PRO A 143 -20.13 14.54 0.83
CA PRO A 143 -19.82 15.02 2.17
C PRO A 143 -18.33 14.86 2.53
N SER A 144 -17.75 15.88 3.18
CA SER A 144 -16.34 15.89 3.60
C SER A 144 -15.99 14.69 4.49
N ILE A 145 -16.91 14.27 5.37
CA ILE A 145 -16.72 13.09 6.23
C ILE A 145 -16.50 11.79 5.44
N LEU A 146 -17.17 11.61 4.29
CA LEU A 146 -16.96 10.44 3.43
C LEU A 146 -15.62 10.51 2.71
N LYS A 147 -15.20 11.70 2.28
CA LYS A 147 -13.86 11.92 1.71
C LYS A 147 -12.78 11.55 2.74
N PHE A 148 -12.87 12.10 3.95
CA PHE A 148 -11.96 11.83 5.05
C PHE A 148 -11.92 10.33 5.40
N SER A 149 -13.08 9.73 5.63
CA SER A 149 -13.18 8.31 6.01
C SER A 149 -12.69 7.35 4.90
N MET A 150 -12.72 7.78 3.64
CA MET A 150 -12.12 7.02 2.53
C MET A 150 -10.60 7.17 2.48
N LEU A 151 -10.06 8.38 2.71
CA LEU A 151 -8.61 8.58 2.80
C LEU A 151 -8.00 7.81 3.97
N GLU A 152 -8.65 7.86 5.13
CA GLU A 152 -8.23 7.08 6.31
C GLU A 152 -8.19 5.58 6.00
N LYS A 153 -9.28 5.03 5.40
CA LYS A 153 -9.32 3.62 4.99
C LYS A 153 -8.14 3.28 4.07
N ALA A 154 -7.92 4.08 3.04
CA ALA A 154 -6.86 3.83 2.07
C ALA A 154 -5.44 4.01 2.66
N LEU A 155 -5.28 4.93 3.63
CA LEU A 155 -4.06 5.10 4.39
C LEU A 155 -3.76 3.85 5.22
N VAL A 156 -4.73 3.36 5.98
CA VAL A 156 -4.58 2.15 6.81
C VAL A 156 -4.20 0.94 5.96
N GLU A 157 -4.91 0.70 4.86
CA GLU A 157 -4.60 -0.41 3.94
C GLU A 157 -3.19 -0.29 3.34
N ARG A 158 -2.74 0.95 3.07
CA ARG A 158 -1.38 1.21 2.61
C ARG A 158 -0.33 0.97 3.70
N LEU A 159 -0.60 1.35 4.94
CA LEU A 159 0.29 1.08 6.08
C LEU A 159 0.38 -0.41 6.39
N GLN A 160 -0.73 -1.14 6.29
CA GLN A 160 -0.75 -2.60 6.42
C GLN A 160 0.17 -3.26 5.38
N GLN A 161 0.03 -2.92 4.10
CA GLN A 161 0.90 -3.45 3.04
C GLN A 161 2.39 -3.16 3.30
N LYS A 162 2.70 -1.95 3.76
CA LYS A 162 4.07 -1.56 4.11
C LYS A 162 4.60 -2.30 5.32
N SER A 163 3.76 -2.47 6.34
CA SER A 163 4.07 -3.24 7.54
C SER A 163 4.27 -4.72 7.22
N ASP A 164 3.48 -5.31 6.32
CA ASP A 164 3.67 -6.70 5.90
C ASP A 164 5.05 -6.91 5.26
N MET A 165 5.55 -5.93 4.50
CA MET A 165 6.92 -5.96 3.97
C MET A 165 7.98 -5.91 5.09
N VAL A 166 7.78 -5.09 6.12
CA VAL A 166 8.69 -4.99 7.27
C VAL A 166 8.67 -6.29 8.07
N LEU A 167 7.49 -6.85 8.35
CA LEU A 167 7.33 -8.11 9.09
C LEU A 167 7.88 -9.30 8.30
N PHE A 168 7.79 -9.28 6.97
CA PHE A 168 8.46 -10.25 6.13
C PHE A 168 9.98 -10.17 6.29
N LEU A 169 10.57 -8.98 6.22
CA LEU A 169 12.01 -8.79 6.48
C LEU A 169 12.40 -9.22 7.89
N LEU A 170 11.57 -8.93 8.89
CA LEU A 170 11.79 -9.37 10.27
C LEU A 170 11.91 -10.88 10.37
N LYS A 171 11.00 -11.61 9.70
CA LYS A 171 11.04 -13.07 9.64
C LYS A 171 12.32 -13.57 8.97
N GLU A 172 12.70 -12.99 7.83
CA GLU A 172 13.94 -13.35 7.12
C GLU A 172 15.20 -13.08 7.96
N ASN A 173 15.17 -12.06 8.81
CA ASN A 173 16.25 -11.71 9.74
C ASN A 173 16.18 -12.47 11.08
N GLY A 174 15.32 -13.49 11.21
CA GLY A 174 15.22 -14.29 12.43
C GLY A 174 14.67 -13.53 13.65
N ASN A 175 13.75 -12.59 13.42
CA ASN A 175 13.18 -11.68 14.41
C ASN A 175 14.15 -10.64 15.01
N ASP A 176 15.26 -10.36 14.33
CA ASP A 176 16.16 -9.25 14.70
C ASP A 176 15.61 -7.91 14.19
N TRP A 177 15.05 -7.11 15.09
CA TRP A 177 14.51 -5.79 14.78
C TRP A 177 15.59 -4.75 14.44
N GLU A 178 16.81 -4.86 14.99
CA GLU A 178 17.90 -3.94 14.68
C GLU A 178 18.40 -4.15 13.24
N GLU A 179 18.60 -5.41 12.84
CA GLU A 179 18.94 -5.76 11.45
C GLU A 179 17.81 -5.37 10.49
N THR A 180 16.56 -5.57 10.91
CA THR A 180 15.38 -5.23 10.08
C THR A 180 15.24 -3.72 9.89
N ALA A 181 15.40 -2.92 10.96
CA ALA A 181 15.41 -1.47 10.86
C ALA A 181 16.56 -0.97 9.98
N TYR A 182 17.75 -1.57 10.09
CA TYR A 182 18.89 -1.26 9.23
C TYR A 182 18.59 -1.52 7.74
N GLN A 183 18.07 -2.69 7.41
CA GLN A 183 17.71 -3.03 6.02
C GLN A 183 16.56 -2.15 5.50
N TRP A 184 15.56 -1.86 6.34
CA TRP A 184 14.44 -0.99 5.99
C TRP A 184 14.86 0.47 5.79
N LEU A 185 15.85 0.95 6.56
CA LEU A 185 16.45 2.27 6.38
C LEU A 185 17.08 2.40 5.00
N PHE A 186 17.89 1.42 4.58
CA PHE A 186 18.47 1.41 3.23
C PHE A 186 17.38 1.41 2.15
N PHE A 187 16.39 0.52 2.28
CA PHE A 187 15.26 0.47 1.36
C PHE A 187 14.57 1.83 1.23
N SER A 188 14.37 2.52 2.35
CA SER A 188 13.73 3.85 2.42
C SER A 188 14.59 4.96 1.80
N PHE A 189 15.91 4.94 2.02
CA PHE A 189 16.86 5.89 1.42
C PHE A 189 17.00 5.73 -0.11
N GLY A 190 16.66 4.55 -0.64
CA GLY A 190 16.58 4.32 -2.07
C GLY A 190 15.34 4.92 -2.75
N PHE A 191 14.37 5.39 -1.96
CA PHE A 191 13.07 5.90 -2.42
C PHE A 191 12.43 4.97 -3.47
N LYS A 192 11.73 5.51 -4.47
CA LYS A 192 11.09 4.67 -5.52
C LYS A 192 12.10 3.99 -6.45
N THR A 193 13.20 4.67 -6.78
CA THR A 193 14.05 4.29 -7.92
C THR A 193 15.14 3.28 -7.55
N ASN A 194 15.76 3.43 -6.37
CA ASN A 194 16.92 2.66 -5.93
C ASN A 194 16.65 1.87 -4.63
N SER A 195 15.41 1.70 -4.19
CA SER A 195 15.08 0.94 -2.96
C SER A 195 15.54 -0.52 -3.00
N LYS A 196 15.32 -1.20 -4.13
CA LYS A 196 15.76 -2.60 -4.31
C LYS A 196 17.28 -2.78 -4.21
N PRO A 197 18.13 -2.05 -4.98
CA PRO A 197 19.58 -2.17 -4.84
C PRO A 197 20.07 -1.71 -3.45
N MET A 198 19.44 -0.71 -2.82
CA MET A 198 19.78 -0.35 -1.44
C MET A 198 19.51 -1.49 -0.45
N LEU A 199 18.35 -2.15 -0.54
CA LEU A 199 18.03 -3.29 0.32
C LEU A 199 19.00 -4.46 0.11
N LYS A 200 19.30 -4.79 -1.15
CA LYS A 200 20.28 -5.83 -1.49
C LYS A 200 21.66 -5.51 -0.92
N LEU A 201 22.07 -4.24 -0.96
CA LEU A 201 23.32 -3.78 -0.34
C LEU A 201 23.31 -4.01 1.18
N ALA A 202 22.25 -3.60 1.87
CA ALA A 202 22.13 -3.82 3.32
C ALA A 202 22.21 -5.32 3.68
N GLN A 203 21.49 -6.18 2.95
CA GLN A 203 21.54 -7.63 3.14
C GLN A 203 22.92 -8.24 2.87
N SER A 204 23.70 -7.64 1.97
CA SER A 204 25.08 -8.07 1.71
C SER A 204 26.08 -7.64 2.78
N LEU A 205 25.69 -6.73 3.67
CA LEU A 205 26.55 -6.12 4.67
C LEU A 205 25.80 -6.09 6.02
N PRO A 206 25.80 -7.21 6.76
CA PRO A 206 25.07 -7.34 8.03
C PRO A 206 25.37 -6.21 9.01
N TYR A 207 24.34 -5.73 9.70
CA TYR A 207 24.44 -4.55 10.55
C TYR A 207 25.46 -4.72 11.68
N LYS A 208 25.59 -5.92 12.23
CA LYS A 208 26.62 -6.26 13.23
C LYS A 208 28.04 -5.90 12.79
N ILE A 209 28.36 -6.00 11.49
CA ILE A 209 29.67 -5.63 10.96
C ILE A 209 29.83 -4.10 10.96
N ILE A 210 28.79 -3.37 10.52
CA ILE A 210 28.78 -1.90 10.59
C ILE A 210 28.98 -1.42 12.03
N LYS A 211 28.24 -1.98 12.99
CA LYS A 211 28.35 -1.64 14.42
C LYS A 211 29.75 -1.84 14.98
N LYS A 212 30.44 -2.92 14.59
CA LYS A 212 31.82 -3.21 15.01
C LYS A 212 32.86 -2.19 14.54
N ASN A 213 32.55 -1.44 13.48
CA ASN A 213 33.42 -0.42 12.91
C ASN A 213 32.84 1.00 13.09
N ALA A 214 31.78 1.14 13.89
CA ALA A 214 31.23 2.43 14.27
C ALA A 214 32.30 3.29 14.97
N GLY A 215 32.25 4.60 14.76
CA GLY A 215 33.30 5.53 15.17
C GLY A 215 34.40 5.72 14.12
N ASN A 216 34.57 4.80 13.16
CA ASN A 216 35.49 4.96 12.04
C ASN A 216 34.74 5.14 10.71
N LEU A 217 34.43 6.40 10.37
CA LEU A 217 33.65 6.72 9.17
C LEU A 217 34.31 6.18 7.89
N MET A 218 35.64 6.19 7.82
CA MET A 218 36.39 5.71 6.66
C MET A 218 36.13 4.22 6.39
N GLN A 219 36.10 3.40 7.45
CA GLN A 219 35.82 1.97 7.33
C GLN A 219 34.38 1.70 6.91
N ILE A 220 33.43 2.46 7.44
CA ILE A 220 32.01 2.33 7.08
C ILE A 220 31.80 2.72 5.62
N GLU A 221 32.34 3.87 5.19
CA GLU A 221 32.29 4.31 3.80
C GLU A 221 32.96 3.26 2.89
N ALA A 222 34.12 2.72 3.27
CA ALA A 222 34.84 1.72 2.48
C ALA A 222 34.01 0.44 2.28
N MET A 223 33.38 -0.09 3.34
CA MET A 223 32.52 -1.28 3.25
C MET A 223 31.27 -1.00 2.41
N ILE A 224 30.59 0.12 2.63
CA ILE A 224 29.34 0.46 1.93
C ILE A 224 29.61 0.69 0.44
N PHE A 225 30.58 1.53 0.07
CA PHE A 225 30.88 1.80 -1.33
C PHE A 225 31.51 0.60 -2.04
N GLY A 226 32.31 -0.19 -1.32
CA GLY A 226 32.90 -1.41 -1.84
C GLY A 226 31.87 -2.49 -2.16
N GLN A 227 30.95 -2.78 -1.23
CA GLN A 227 29.85 -3.73 -1.46
C GLN A 227 28.83 -3.20 -2.48
N ALA A 228 28.67 -1.88 -2.58
CA ALA A 228 27.86 -1.27 -3.64
C ALA A 228 28.49 -1.37 -5.03
N GLY A 229 29.74 -1.84 -5.15
CA GLY A 229 30.44 -1.93 -6.42
C GLY A 229 30.81 -0.57 -7.01
N MET A 230 30.91 0.50 -6.21
CA MET A 230 31.12 1.86 -6.71
C MET A 230 32.58 2.22 -7.03
N PHE A 231 33.54 1.34 -6.72
CA PHE A 231 34.94 1.51 -7.11
C PHE A 231 35.17 0.98 -8.53
N THR A 232 34.95 1.79 -9.56
CA THR A 232 35.21 1.40 -10.96
C THR A 232 36.67 1.62 -11.35
N ASN A 233 37.15 0.87 -12.34
CA ASN A 233 38.53 1.00 -12.86
C ASN A 233 38.79 2.32 -13.61
N THR A 234 37.73 3.09 -13.89
CA THR A 234 37.75 4.39 -14.58
C THR A 234 37.82 5.58 -13.62
N LEU A 235 37.81 5.36 -12.31
CA LEU A 235 38.12 6.41 -11.37
C LEU A 235 39.60 6.75 -11.53
N ASP A 236 39.90 7.93 -12.08
CA ASP A 236 41.23 8.53 -11.96
C ASP A 236 41.45 8.79 -10.47
N LEU A 237 42.00 7.78 -9.79
CA LEU A 237 42.37 7.82 -8.39
C LEU A 237 43.58 8.74 -8.24
N ASN A 238 43.35 10.04 -8.39
CA ASN A 238 44.26 11.05 -7.88
C ASN A 238 44.55 10.69 -6.40
N PRO A 239 45.80 10.83 -5.93
CA PRO A 239 46.16 10.42 -4.57
C PRO A 239 45.27 11.14 -3.54
N GLY A 240 44.52 10.37 -2.73
CA GLY A 240 43.58 10.92 -1.75
C GLY A 240 42.50 9.95 -1.28
N TYR A 241 41.29 10.47 -1.04
CA TYR A 241 40.16 9.80 -0.39
C TYR A 241 39.72 8.48 -1.06
N GLU A 242 39.48 8.49 -2.38
CA GLU A 242 38.94 7.31 -3.10
C GLU A 242 39.91 6.13 -3.09
N LYS A 243 41.21 6.42 -3.25
CA LYS A 243 42.28 5.41 -3.21
C LYS A 243 42.36 4.77 -1.82
N ASN A 244 42.27 5.58 -0.78
CA ASN A 244 42.27 5.08 0.60
C ASN A 244 41.04 4.21 0.88
N LEU A 245 39.85 4.58 0.39
CA LEU A 245 38.64 3.76 0.54
C LEU A 245 38.80 2.39 -0.13
N LYS A 246 39.37 2.34 -1.34
CA LYS A 246 39.59 1.10 -2.07
C LYS A 246 40.57 0.17 -1.33
N TYR A 247 41.66 0.70 -0.78
CA TYR A 247 42.61 -0.08 0.02
C TYR A 247 42.00 -0.59 1.32
N GLU A 248 41.31 0.29 2.05
CA GLU A 248 40.64 -0.08 3.31
C GLU A 248 39.60 -1.16 3.04
N PHE A 249 38.80 -1.03 1.97
CA PHE A 249 37.84 -2.04 1.59
C PHE A 249 38.49 -3.39 1.26
N ALA A 250 39.61 -3.41 0.54
CA ALA A 250 40.31 -4.66 0.22
C ALA A 250 40.77 -5.42 1.47
N TYR A 251 41.12 -4.70 2.54
CA TYR A 251 41.41 -5.29 3.84
C TYR A 251 40.13 -5.79 4.53
N LEU A 252 39.09 -4.96 4.62
CA LEU A 252 37.84 -5.28 5.32
C LEU A 252 37.05 -6.42 4.65
N GLU A 253 37.09 -6.48 3.31
CA GLU A 253 36.51 -7.56 2.52
C GLU A 253 37.09 -8.91 2.94
N LYS A 254 38.42 -9.00 3.06
CA LYS A 254 39.10 -10.20 3.54
C LYS A 254 38.79 -10.48 5.01
N LYS A 255 38.89 -9.46 5.87
CA LYS A 255 38.66 -9.56 7.31
C LYS A 255 37.28 -10.12 7.66
N TYR A 256 36.25 -9.70 6.92
CA TYR A 256 34.86 -10.11 7.17
C TYR A 256 34.33 -11.13 6.17
N SER A 257 35.16 -11.62 5.24
CA SER A 257 34.75 -12.57 4.19
C SER A 257 33.53 -12.08 3.40
N LEU A 258 33.54 -10.80 2.99
CA LEU A 258 32.43 -10.21 2.24
C LEU A 258 32.42 -10.77 0.81
N LYS A 259 31.33 -11.44 0.42
CA LYS A 259 31.24 -12.16 -0.88
C LYS A 259 30.29 -11.53 -1.89
N ASN A 260 29.22 -10.90 -1.40
CA ASN A 260 28.08 -10.50 -2.25
C ASN A 260 28.18 -9.02 -2.64
N LYS A 261 28.87 -8.72 -3.74
CA LYS A 261 28.93 -7.35 -4.29
C LYS A 261 27.77 -7.07 -5.23
N LEU A 262 27.29 -5.83 -5.23
CA LEU A 262 26.37 -5.34 -6.25
C LEU A 262 27.15 -4.92 -7.50
N PHE A 263 26.49 -5.00 -8.66
CA PHE A 263 27.04 -4.49 -9.89
C PHE A 263 26.74 -2.99 -10.06
N PRO A 264 27.67 -2.20 -10.64
CA PRO A 264 27.43 -0.78 -10.91
C PRO A 264 26.13 -0.49 -11.69
N SER A 265 25.75 -1.40 -12.59
CA SER A 265 24.56 -1.28 -13.44
C SER A 265 23.24 -1.40 -12.68
N GLU A 266 23.25 -1.90 -11.44
CA GLU A 266 22.05 -1.96 -10.59
C GLU A 266 21.63 -0.57 -10.10
N TRP A 267 22.56 0.39 -10.07
CA TRP A 267 22.33 1.75 -9.61
C TRP A 267 21.80 2.66 -10.71
N LYS A 268 20.69 3.34 -10.43
CA LYS A 268 20.08 4.29 -11.36
C LYS A 268 20.44 5.72 -10.99
N PHE A 269 21.15 6.40 -11.90
CA PHE A 269 21.50 7.82 -11.80
C PHE A 269 20.68 8.70 -12.76
N MET A 270 20.24 8.13 -13.90
CA MET A 270 19.44 8.86 -14.89
C MET A 270 18.08 9.26 -14.32
N LYS A 271 17.66 10.52 -14.61
CA LYS A 271 16.41 11.13 -14.11
C LYS A 271 16.33 11.24 -12.58
N VAL A 272 17.46 11.09 -11.88
CA VAL A 272 17.59 11.36 -10.45
C VAL A 272 18.30 12.70 -10.29
N ARG A 273 17.85 13.56 -9.37
CA ARG A 273 18.57 14.80 -9.07
C ARG A 273 19.90 14.46 -8.38
N PRO A 274 21.00 15.20 -8.61
CA PRO A 274 22.30 14.91 -8.01
C PRO A 274 22.27 14.72 -6.49
N SER A 275 21.48 15.53 -5.78
CA SER A 275 21.28 15.40 -4.33
C SER A 275 20.71 14.05 -3.92
N ASN A 276 20.02 13.32 -4.80
CA ASN A 276 19.40 12.03 -4.55
C ASN A 276 20.14 10.87 -5.22
N PHE A 277 21.34 11.11 -5.77
CA PHE A 277 22.16 10.04 -6.32
C PHE A 277 22.49 8.99 -5.25
N PRO A 278 22.48 7.70 -5.61
CA PRO A 278 22.74 6.62 -4.65
C PRO A 278 24.10 6.79 -3.97
N SER A 279 25.14 7.21 -4.68
CA SER A 279 26.47 7.51 -4.11
C SER A 279 26.42 8.52 -2.95
N PHE A 280 25.70 9.63 -3.13
CA PHE A 280 25.56 10.63 -2.07
C PHE A 280 24.65 10.15 -0.93
N ARG A 281 23.59 9.40 -1.24
CA ARG A 281 22.71 8.79 -0.23
C ARG A 281 23.47 7.77 0.63
N LEU A 282 24.35 6.97 0.03
CA LEU A 282 25.23 6.05 0.73
C LEU A 282 26.21 6.79 1.65
N ALA A 283 26.81 7.89 1.20
CA ALA A 283 27.66 8.73 2.08
C ALA A 283 26.90 9.22 3.32
N GLN A 284 25.64 9.64 3.14
CA GLN A 284 24.79 10.08 4.25
C GLN A 284 24.42 8.93 5.19
N LEU A 285 24.09 7.76 4.64
CA LEU A 285 23.88 6.54 5.42
C LEU A 285 25.13 6.16 6.21
N SER A 286 26.32 6.21 5.61
CA SER A 286 27.59 5.95 6.29
C SER A 286 27.77 6.88 7.49
N ALA A 287 27.52 8.18 7.32
CA ALA A 287 27.60 9.15 8.41
C ALA A 287 26.59 8.91 9.54
N LEU A 288 25.36 8.50 9.20
CA LEU A 288 24.32 8.16 10.16
C LEU A 288 24.68 6.91 10.98
N LEU A 289 25.06 5.83 10.28
CA LEU A 289 25.40 4.54 10.90
C LEU A 289 26.69 4.61 11.73
N ASN A 290 27.59 5.54 11.41
CA ASN A 290 28.79 5.78 12.21
C ASN A 290 28.48 6.25 13.64
N ARG A 291 27.30 6.82 13.87
CA ARG A 291 26.88 7.39 15.16
C ARG A 291 25.76 6.62 15.84
N SER A 292 25.10 5.73 15.13
CA SER A 292 23.86 5.08 15.59
C SER A 292 24.08 3.57 15.70
N PRO A 293 24.58 3.04 16.82
CA PRO A 293 24.75 1.60 17.00
C PRO A 293 23.44 0.87 17.34
N HIS A 294 22.40 1.58 17.77
CA HIS A 294 21.09 1.02 18.16
C HIS A 294 19.98 1.75 17.39
N LEU A 295 19.85 1.42 16.10
CA LEU A 295 19.00 2.19 15.19
C LEU A 295 17.52 1.99 15.51
N PHE A 296 17.11 0.76 15.79
CA PHE A 296 15.72 0.45 16.09
C PHE A 296 15.30 1.03 17.43
N ASP A 297 16.14 0.85 18.46
CA ASP A 297 15.91 1.38 19.80
C ASP A 297 15.73 2.90 19.78
N SER A 298 16.63 3.63 19.12
CA SER A 298 16.52 5.09 18.97
C SER A 298 15.23 5.50 18.25
N VAL A 299 14.80 4.74 17.23
CA VAL A 299 13.54 5.03 16.53
C VAL A 299 12.31 4.81 17.42
N LEU A 300 12.33 3.83 18.33
CA LEU A 300 11.21 3.56 19.21
C LEU A 300 11.13 4.54 20.39
N HIS A 301 12.27 4.83 21.02
CA HIS A 301 12.30 5.44 22.35
C HIS A 301 12.76 6.90 22.35
N GLU A 302 13.54 7.33 21.36
CA GLU A 302 14.07 8.70 21.31
C GLU A 302 13.22 9.65 20.45
N LEU A 303 12.24 9.13 19.72
CA LEU A 303 11.37 9.88 18.82
C LEU A 303 9.99 10.13 19.46
N ASP A 304 9.90 11.20 20.22
CA ASP A 304 8.67 11.72 20.83
C ASP A 304 8.04 12.90 20.06
N SER A 305 8.76 13.49 19.10
CA SER A 305 8.34 14.68 18.37
C SER A 305 9.12 14.86 17.06
N ASN A 306 8.62 15.72 16.16
CA ASN A 306 9.36 16.11 14.95
C ASN A 306 10.74 16.74 15.24
N GLN A 307 10.95 17.34 16.42
CA GLN A 307 12.24 17.92 16.80
C GLN A 307 13.29 16.86 17.17
N SER A 308 12.88 15.77 17.83
CA SER A 308 13.78 14.65 18.12
C SER A 308 14.21 13.90 16.85
N PHE A 309 13.33 13.84 15.85
CA PHE A 309 13.66 13.30 14.53
C PHE A 309 14.79 14.07 13.83
N GLY A 310 14.76 15.41 13.85
CA GLY A 310 15.83 16.23 13.26
C GLY A 310 17.21 15.97 13.88
N ARG A 311 17.28 15.63 15.17
CA ARG A 311 18.53 15.33 15.88
C ARG A 311 19.13 13.99 15.45
N MET A 312 18.31 12.95 15.31
CA MET A 312 18.75 11.63 14.83
C MET A 312 19.43 11.72 13.45
N PHE A 313 18.93 12.62 12.60
CA PHE A 313 19.40 12.81 11.23
C PHE A 313 20.38 14.00 11.05
N ASP A 314 20.86 14.60 12.15
CA ASP A 314 21.88 15.66 12.11
C ASP A 314 23.29 15.08 11.88
N LEU A 315 23.51 14.69 10.62
CA LEU A 315 24.75 14.10 10.14
C LEU A 315 25.57 15.09 9.30
N SER A 316 26.88 14.88 9.26
CA SER A 316 27.76 15.49 8.26
C SER A 316 28.50 14.38 7.53
N VAL A 317 28.40 14.39 6.21
CA VAL A 317 29.24 13.54 5.35
C VAL A 317 30.71 13.99 5.42
N SER A 318 31.61 13.13 4.94
CA SER A 318 33.04 13.44 4.82
C SER A 318 33.31 14.62 3.88
N GLU A 319 34.47 15.27 4.03
CA GLU A 319 34.86 16.46 3.24
C GLU A 319 34.79 16.23 1.73
N TYR A 320 35.05 15.00 1.28
CA TYR A 320 34.91 14.62 -0.11
C TYR A 320 33.47 14.82 -0.61
N TRP A 321 32.47 14.27 0.10
CA TRP A 321 31.06 14.34 -0.29
C TRP A 321 30.43 15.73 -0.08
N LYS A 322 31.06 16.63 0.68
CA LYS A 322 30.69 18.06 0.68
C LYS A 322 30.93 18.72 -0.69
N LYS A 323 31.82 18.14 -1.50
CA LYS A 323 32.22 18.66 -2.81
C LYS A 323 31.80 17.76 -3.98
N HIS A 324 31.19 16.60 -3.73
CA HIS A 324 30.85 15.61 -4.76
C HIS A 324 29.46 15.02 -4.53
N TYR A 325 28.69 14.80 -5.60
CA TYR A 325 27.50 13.93 -5.57
C TYR A 325 27.76 12.55 -6.16
N HIS A 326 28.85 12.41 -6.92
CA HIS A 326 29.29 11.18 -7.56
C HIS A 326 30.82 11.15 -7.51
N PHE A 327 31.40 9.95 -7.42
CA PHE A 327 32.85 9.80 -7.49
C PHE A 327 33.46 10.44 -8.74
N GLY A 328 34.64 11.05 -8.60
CA GLY A 328 35.37 11.75 -9.66
C GLY A 328 34.69 12.98 -10.27
N LYS A 329 33.50 13.39 -9.80
CA LYS A 329 32.73 14.49 -10.38
C LYS A 329 32.46 15.61 -9.35
N PRO A 330 33.31 16.64 -9.29
CA PRO A 330 33.13 17.72 -8.34
C PRO A 330 31.87 18.53 -8.66
N ASN A 331 31.23 19.04 -7.60
CA ASN A 331 30.08 19.91 -7.68
C ASN A 331 30.55 21.36 -7.88
N LEU A 332 29.81 22.11 -8.70
CA LEU A 332 30.06 23.56 -8.90
C LEU A 332 29.85 24.38 -7.61
N ARG A 333 29.01 23.89 -6.69
CA ARG A 333 28.76 24.52 -5.38
C ARG A 333 28.87 23.47 -4.29
N ALA A 334 29.56 23.81 -3.21
CA ALA A 334 29.67 22.95 -2.04
C ALA A 334 28.29 22.72 -1.40
N THR A 335 28.05 21.49 -0.97
CA THR A 335 26.86 21.10 -0.20
C THR A 335 27.20 21.02 1.28
N LYS A 336 26.23 21.33 2.14
CA LYS A 336 26.36 21.14 3.59
C LYS A 336 26.43 19.65 3.99
N GLY A 337 26.15 18.73 3.06
CA GLY A 337 26.17 17.30 3.34
C GLY A 337 24.96 16.77 4.11
N LYS A 338 24.10 17.66 4.61
CA LYS A 338 22.94 17.34 5.45
C LYS A 338 21.74 16.84 4.64
N LEU A 339 20.80 16.21 5.33
CA LEU A 339 19.47 15.92 4.79
C LEU A 339 18.65 17.21 4.78
N THR A 340 17.88 17.40 3.71
CA THR A 340 16.93 18.51 3.64
C THR A 340 15.66 18.15 4.41
N GLU A 341 14.90 19.15 4.83
CA GLU A 341 13.60 18.95 5.51
C GLU A 341 12.65 18.05 4.69
N GLY A 342 12.55 18.26 3.37
CA GLY A 342 11.74 17.39 2.53
C GLY A 342 12.19 15.93 2.52
N ILE A 343 13.49 15.65 2.65
CA ILE A 343 13.99 14.27 2.75
C ILE A 343 13.74 13.69 4.13
N MET A 344 13.91 14.50 5.18
CA MET A 344 13.54 14.13 6.55
C MET A 344 12.06 13.72 6.61
N ASN A 345 11.15 14.53 6.07
CA ASN A 345 9.73 14.21 5.99
C ASN A 345 9.47 12.89 5.23
N LEU A 346 10.17 12.66 4.11
CA LEU A 346 10.04 11.40 3.37
C LEU A 346 10.54 10.19 4.17
N LEU A 347 11.56 10.34 5.00
CA LEU A 347 12.07 9.27 5.87
C LEU A 347 11.12 9.04 7.04
N ALA A 348 10.55 10.07 7.65
CA ALA A 348 9.50 9.88 8.65
C ALA A 348 8.33 9.06 8.08
N ILE A 349 7.87 9.40 6.87
CA ILE A 349 6.76 8.70 6.18
C ILE A 349 7.12 7.28 5.76
N ASN A 350 8.32 7.04 5.20
CA ASN A 350 8.65 5.75 4.57
C ASN A 350 9.48 4.80 5.43
N PHE A 351 10.24 5.33 6.39
CA PHE A 351 11.08 4.56 7.30
C PHE A 351 10.38 4.40 8.67
N ILE A 352 10.11 5.51 9.37
CA ILE A 352 9.61 5.48 10.76
C ILE A 352 8.19 4.93 10.85
N VAL A 353 7.25 5.53 10.12
CA VAL A 353 5.82 5.18 10.22
C VAL A 353 5.57 3.70 9.91
N PRO A 354 6.11 3.10 8.83
CA PRO A 354 5.93 1.67 8.57
C PRO A 354 6.56 0.77 9.63
N LEU A 355 7.69 1.19 10.21
CA LEU A 355 8.40 0.43 11.23
C LEU A 355 7.61 0.42 12.56
N TRP A 356 7.10 1.58 12.98
CA TRP A 356 6.20 1.69 14.13
C TRP A 356 4.89 0.92 13.93
N TYR A 357 4.26 1.06 12.76
CA TYR A 357 3.01 0.35 12.45
C TYR A 357 3.21 -1.18 12.46
N ALA A 358 4.34 -1.66 11.91
CA ALA A 358 4.71 -3.06 11.96
C ALA A 358 4.98 -3.54 13.39
N TYR A 359 5.72 -2.77 14.17
CA TYR A 359 6.01 -3.10 15.57
C TYR A 359 4.72 -3.19 16.40
N GLY A 360 3.83 -2.19 16.30
CA GLY A 360 2.54 -2.19 16.98
C GLY A 360 1.65 -3.37 16.62
N ARG A 361 1.65 -3.80 15.34
CA ARG A 361 0.96 -5.03 14.92
C ARG A 361 1.60 -6.30 15.46
N TYR A 362 2.93 -6.34 15.52
CA TYR A 362 3.67 -7.50 16.04
C TYR A 362 3.47 -7.67 17.55
N THR A 363 3.43 -6.58 18.31
CA THR A 363 3.27 -6.59 19.78
C THR A 363 1.82 -6.46 20.25
N ASP A 364 0.86 -6.32 19.32
CA ASP A 364 -0.56 -6.04 19.60
C ASP A 364 -0.79 -4.79 20.49
N LEU A 365 -0.07 -3.71 20.18
CA LEU A 365 -0.14 -2.43 20.91
C LEU A 365 -0.63 -1.32 19.99
N SER A 366 -1.90 -0.92 20.15
CA SER A 366 -2.56 0.12 19.32
C SER A 366 -1.92 1.50 19.41
N ILE A 367 -1.25 1.82 20.52
CA ILE A 367 -0.57 3.11 20.75
C ILE A 367 0.42 3.46 19.63
N TRP A 368 1.06 2.47 19.01
CA TRP A 368 1.98 2.71 17.90
C TRP A 368 1.26 3.13 16.62
N GLN A 369 0.03 2.67 16.40
CA GLN A 369 -0.78 3.12 15.26
C GLN A 369 -1.21 4.58 15.45
N GLU A 370 -1.59 4.96 16.68
CA GLU A 370 -1.90 6.35 17.03
C GLU A 370 -0.68 7.26 16.82
N LYS A 371 0.50 6.84 17.29
CA LYS A 371 1.77 7.55 17.03
C LYS A 371 2.03 7.76 15.53
N CYS A 372 1.75 6.75 14.70
CA CYS A 372 1.89 6.87 13.25
C CYS A 372 0.97 7.96 12.68
N PHE A 373 -0.30 7.97 13.09
CA PHE A 373 -1.26 8.96 12.60
C PHE A 373 -0.93 10.37 13.05
N ASN A 374 -0.55 10.55 14.32
CA ASN A 374 -0.14 11.85 14.86
C ASN A 374 1.08 12.39 14.09
N LEU A 375 2.11 11.56 13.90
CA LEU A 375 3.31 11.97 13.15
C LEU A 375 2.98 12.36 11.71
N LEU A 376 2.12 11.60 11.02
CA LEU A 376 1.68 11.93 9.66
C LEU A 376 0.88 13.24 9.60
N GLN A 377 0.14 13.60 10.65
CA GLN A 377 -0.61 14.85 10.70
C GLN A 377 0.29 16.08 10.91
N GLU A 378 1.43 15.92 11.58
CA GLU A 378 2.41 16.98 11.79
C GLU A 378 3.30 17.27 10.56
N ILE A 379 3.42 16.30 9.64
CA ILE A 379 4.27 16.42 8.46
C ILE A 379 3.51 17.13 7.33
N PRO A 380 4.11 18.14 6.66
CA PRO A 380 3.49 18.78 5.50
C PRO A 380 3.14 17.80 4.38
N ALA A 381 2.02 18.05 3.69
CA ALA A 381 1.59 17.22 2.56
C ALA A 381 2.68 17.08 1.50
N GLU A 382 2.84 15.86 0.98
CA GLU A 382 3.82 15.60 -0.08
C GLU A 382 3.44 16.32 -1.37
N LYS A 383 4.46 16.81 -2.08
CA LYS A 383 4.30 17.44 -3.39
C LYS A 383 4.76 16.49 -4.48
N ASN A 384 3.81 15.89 -5.18
CA ASN A 384 4.08 15.02 -6.32
C ASN A 384 2.92 15.04 -7.32
N SER A 385 3.15 14.51 -8.52
CA SER A 385 2.18 14.54 -9.62
C SER A 385 0.88 13.81 -9.32
N LEU A 386 0.84 12.89 -8.35
CA LEU A 386 -0.40 12.22 -7.96
C LEU A 386 -1.23 13.11 -7.04
N ILE A 387 -0.61 13.80 -6.09
CA ILE A 387 -1.30 14.77 -5.22
C ILE A 387 -1.87 15.93 -6.04
N SER A 388 -1.17 16.36 -7.09
CA SER A 388 -1.68 17.40 -8.01
C SER A 388 -3.02 17.01 -8.67
N ILE A 389 -3.26 15.73 -8.94
CA ILE A 389 -4.55 15.25 -9.50
C ILE A 389 -5.72 15.59 -8.56
N PHE A 390 -5.51 15.45 -7.25
CA PHE A 390 -6.55 15.75 -6.26
C PHE A 390 -6.73 17.27 -6.09
N GLN A 391 -5.64 18.03 -6.15
CA GLN A 391 -5.67 19.50 -6.09
C GLN A 391 -6.44 20.10 -7.28
N GLU A 392 -6.28 19.53 -8.49
CA GLU A 392 -6.98 19.95 -9.70
C GLU A 392 -8.52 19.82 -9.61
N VAL A 393 -9.03 19.06 -8.63
CA VAL A 393 -10.47 18.84 -8.39
C VAL A 393 -10.93 19.35 -7.02
N ASP A 394 -10.25 20.38 -6.51
CA ASP A 394 -10.53 21.03 -5.23
C ASP A 394 -10.52 20.09 -4.02
N TRP A 395 -9.72 19.01 -4.09
CA TRP A 395 -9.49 18.10 -2.98
C TRP A 395 -8.01 18.16 -2.56
N SER A 396 -7.66 19.14 -1.74
CA SER A 396 -6.28 19.32 -1.30
C SER A 396 -5.95 18.50 -0.04
N ALA A 397 -4.71 18.00 0.05
CA ALA A 397 -4.16 17.38 1.25
C ALA A 397 -3.65 18.47 2.21
N ALA A 398 -4.04 18.41 3.49
CA ALA A 398 -3.53 19.31 4.51
C ALA A 398 -2.13 18.90 5.00
N ASN A 399 -1.90 17.60 5.15
CA ASN A 399 -0.69 17.02 5.72
C ASN A 399 -0.34 15.67 5.06
N ALA A 400 0.68 14.98 5.58
CA ALA A 400 1.12 13.70 5.05
C ALA A 400 0.11 12.57 5.30
N TYR A 401 -0.73 12.68 6.33
CA TYR A 401 -1.84 11.75 6.56
C TYR A 401 -2.77 11.74 5.34
N ASP A 402 -3.21 12.92 4.91
CA ASP A 402 -4.05 13.08 3.72
C ASP A 402 -3.32 12.64 2.45
N SER A 403 -2.06 13.08 2.25
CA SER A 403 -1.33 12.74 1.01
C SER A 403 -1.06 11.25 0.89
N GLN A 404 -0.73 10.56 1.98
CA GLN A 404 -0.57 9.09 1.98
C GLN A 404 -1.91 8.38 1.76
N GLY A 405 -3.01 8.87 2.34
CA GLY A 405 -4.36 8.39 2.05
C GLY A 405 -4.75 8.56 0.57
N MET A 406 -4.43 9.71 -0.02
CA MET A 406 -4.70 10.00 -1.45
C MET A 406 -3.88 9.09 -2.37
N LEU A 407 -2.60 8.85 -2.05
CA LEU A 407 -1.77 7.88 -2.76
C LEU A 407 -2.35 6.47 -2.68
N GLY A 408 -2.83 6.05 -1.50
CA GLY A 408 -3.54 4.80 -1.29
C GLY A 408 -4.80 4.71 -2.16
N LEU A 409 -5.66 5.72 -2.07
CA LEU A 409 -6.93 5.80 -2.79
C LEU A 409 -6.70 5.70 -4.31
N TYR A 410 -5.74 6.45 -4.84
CA TYR A 410 -5.44 6.41 -6.27
C TYR A 410 -4.93 5.03 -6.71
N HIS A 411 -3.95 4.45 -6.01
CA HIS A 411 -3.29 3.22 -6.44
C HIS A 411 -4.11 1.95 -6.20
N GLN A 412 -4.85 1.89 -5.10
CA GLN A 412 -5.61 0.70 -4.71
C GLN A 412 -7.03 0.72 -5.32
N TYR A 413 -7.61 1.91 -5.55
CA TYR A 413 -8.98 2.02 -6.03
C TYR A 413 -9.09 2.64 -7.42
N CYS A 414 -8.77 3.93 -7.58
CA CYS A 414 -9.08 4.67 -8.81
C CYS A 414 -8.37 4.07 -10.03
N LYS A 415 -7.07 3.79 -9.94
CA LYS A 415 -6.28 3.19 -11.02
C LYS A 415 -6.79 1.80 -11.42
N LYS A 416 -7.40 1.07 -10.49
CA LYS A 416 -7.93 -0.29 -10.69
C LYS A 416 -9.44 -0.31 -10.97
N ARG A 417 -10.10 0.85 -11.04
CA ARG A 417 -11.56 1.00 -11.20
C ARG A 417 -12.41 0.30 -10.13
N MET A 418 -11.89 0.16 -8.91
CA MET A 418 -12.56 -0.49 -7.75
C MET A 418 -13.57 0.46 -7.05
N CYS A 419 -14.42 1.15 -7.82
CA CYS A 419 -15.40 2.09 -7.26
C CYS A 419 -16.44 1.41 -6.36
N LEU A 420 -16.74 0.14 -6.62
CA LEU A 420 -17.68 -0.67 -5.84
C LEU A 420 -17.16 -0.97 -4.41
N GLN A 421 -15.85 -0.90 -4.19
CA GLN A 421 -15.20 -1.12 -2.89
C GLN A 421 -14.76 0.19 -2.22
N CYS A 422 -14.92 1.33 -2.92
CA CYS A 422 -14.61 2.66 -2.45
C CYS A 422 -15.85 3.30 -1.79
N LYS A 423 -15.70 3.85 -0.58
CA LYS A 423 -16.82 4.50 0.16
C LYS A 423 -17.48 5.62 -0.66
N ILE A 424 -16.71 6.37 -1.44
CA ILE A 424 -17.23 7.43 -2.32
C ILE A 424 -18.06 6.82 -3.46
N GLY A 425 -17.54 5.80 -4.13
CA GLY A 425 -18.26 5.12 -5.21
C GLY A 425 -19.55 4.46 -4.71
N GLN A 426 -19.48 3.75 -3.58
CA GLN A 426 -20.64 3.14 -2.91
C GLN A 426 -21.72 4.17 -2.55
N ASN A 427 -21.32 5.36 -2.09
CA ASN A 427 -22.25 6.44 -1.79
C ASN A 427 -22.90 7.03 -3.05
N LEU A 428 -22.14 7.16 -4.15
CA LEU A 428 -22.67 7.64 -5.43
C LEU A 428 -23.68 6.65 -6.05
N LEU A 429 -23.57 5.36 -5.73
CA LEU A 429 -24.52 4.35 -6.18
C LEU A 429 -25.77 4.27 -5.31
N ARG A 430 -25.82 4.97 -4.17
CA ARG A 430 -26.97 4.91 -3.26
C ARG A 430 -28.20 5.50 -3.95
N PRO A 431 -29.29 4.72 -4.12
CA PRO A 431 -30.52 5.23 -4.68
C PRO A 431 -31.26 6.14 -3.68
N ASN A 432 -31.99 7.12 -4.21
CA ASN A 432 -33.02 7.85 -3.47
C ASN A 432 -34.31 7.02 -3.46
N LEU A 433 -34.34 5.92 -2.70
CA LEU A 433 -35.54 5.11 -2.52
C LEU A 433 -36.51 5.86 -1.59
N LYS A 434 -37.72 6.16 -2.08
CA LYS A 434 -38.82 6.74 -1.31
C LYS A 434 -39.75 5.68 -0.73
#